data_AF-A0A1G3XMR4-F1
#
_entry.id   AF-A0A1G3XMR4-F1
#
_cell.length_a   1.000
_cell.length_b   1.000
_cell.length_c   1.000
_cell.angle_alpha   90.00
_cell.angle_beta   90.00
_cell.angle_gamma   90.00
#
_symmetry.space_group_name_H-M   'P 1'
#
loop_
_entity.id
_entity.type
_entity.pdbx_description
1 polymer ?
#
loop_
_entity_poly.entity_id
_entity_poly.type
_entity_poly.pdbx_seq_one_letter_code
_entity_poly.pdbx_strand_id
1 'polypeptide(L)'
;MAKIKYAVVGILLIAAVLTTIQAATAFSSYENAFHTKYGTSGTRLDTCGLCHVNPSGGGSRNSFGQAFESQPGFDSDPAQAFSNIEPEDSDNDGYSNFAEIAARTFPGDQNDHPAPAPVLTTITVTPSTATLAINGTQTFTAAAKDQYSNPFTTTFTWSSSNTTVGTVNSTGKFTAHANGTAVITAESGSVNGTATVTVITLSPPVLTTITITPSTASLIIGGTQAFTASTLDQYGNPINATVTWSSSNATVGTVNGTGKFTALSNGTTIINATNGSVSGSASVTVAAIAVPPSPAGTAQGTFLVVNNKTGKPVREAEVTLDGVTKETNRAGQVTFNNVTIGSHTYKVVPEDDDDDDNDTGNHQASGTINVTDDTVIQVELTLNEGHAYGHEHNHGHHYGHDHDHKHGHDHKHGHDYKDELRTTDDDDDEEEDDDS
;
A
#
# COMPACT_ATOMS: atom_id res chain seq x y z
N MET A 1 32.47 40.52 -55.66
CA MET A 1 32.35 41.11 -57.02
C MET A 1 32.37 39.92 -57.99
N ALA A 2 31.25 39.65 -58.68
CA ALA A 2 31.01 39.99 -60.09
C ALA A 2 31.91 39.19 -61.06
N LYS A 3 31.49 38.59 -62.17
CA LYS A 3 30.25 38.45 -62.98
C LYS A 3 30.71 37.64 -64.23
N ILE A 4 29.79 37.18 -65.11
CA ILE A 4 29.95 36.77 -66.55
C ILE A 4 29.57 35.31 -66.82
N LYS A 5 28.86 34.89 -67.90
CA LYS A 5 27.86 35.48 -68.84
C LYS A 5 27.13 34.28 -69.54
N TYR A 6 25.99 34.54 -70.18
CA TYR A 6 25.09 33.54 -70.83
C TYR A 6 25.55 32.99 -72.21
N ALA A 7 25.13 31.75 -72.53
CA ALA A 7 24.72 31.20 -73.84
C ALA A 7 24.12 29.78 -73.60
N VAL A 8 22.81 29.50 -73.65
CA VAL A 8 21.80 29.43 -74.76
C VAL A 8 21.96 28.19 -75.67
N VAL A 9 20.80 27.59 -76.03
CA VAL A 9 20.54 26.35 -76.84
C VAL A 9 20.64 25.03 -76.05
N GLY A 10 19.61 24.16 -75.98
CA GLY A 10 18.23 24.28 -76.46
C GLY A 10 17.36 23.00 -76.26
N ILE A 11 16.04 23.14 -76.46
CA ILE A 11 15.04 22.11 -76.83
C ILE A 11 14.96 20.81 -75.98
N LEU A 12 13.94 20.73 -75.11
CA LEU A 12 12.85 19.75 -75.27
C LEU A 12 11.69 20.03 -74.29
N LEU A 13 10.49 20.27 -74.84
CA LEU A 13 9.24 20.29 -74.09
C LEU A 13 8.77 18.85 -73.87
N ILE A 14 8.74 18.39 -72.61
CA ILE A 14 7.98 17.20 -72.21
C ILE A 14 6.83 17.68 -71.32
N ALA A 15 5.66 17.89 -71.95
CA ALA A 15 4.43 18.15 -71.24
C ALA A 15 3.89 16.82 -70.68
N ALA A 16 4.28 16.47 -69.45
CA ALA A 16 3.68 15.38 -68.71
C ALA A 16 2.29 15.81 -68.22
N VAL A 17 1.27 15.68 -69.07
CA VAL A 17 -0.13 15.85 -68.69
C VAL A 17 -0.53 14.65 -67.81
N LEU A 18 -0.60 14.87 -66.49
CA LEU A 18 -1.30 13.94 -65.61
C LEU A 18 -2.79 13.97 -65.95
N THR A 19 -3.24 13.07 -66.82
CA THR A 19 -4.66 12.73 -66.91
C THR A 19 -4.98 11.71 -65.83
N THR A 20 -5.37 12.19 -64.65
CA THR A 20 -6.20 11.38 -63.75
C THR A 20 -7.51 11.12 -64.48
N ILE A 21 -7.69 9.91 -64.99
CA ILE A 21 -9.01 9.46 -65.43
C ILE A 21 -9.82 9.26 -64.16
N GLN A 22 -10.49 10.33 -63.69
CA GLN A 22 -11.77 10.14 -63.03
C GLN A 22 -12.65 9.44 -64.07
N ALA A 23 -12.85 8.14 -63.90
CA ALA A 23 -13.94 7.45 -64.57
C ALA A 23 -15.23 8.00 -63.96
N ALA A 24 -15.70 9.13 -64.49
CA ALA A 24 -17.03 9.62 -64.23
C ALA A 24 -18.00 8.63 -64.89
N THR A 25 -18.37 7.60 -64.13
CA THR A 25 -19.54 6.80 -64.41
C THR A 25 -20.71 7.75 -64.40
N ALA A 26 -21.17 8.13 -65.59
CA ALA A 26 -22.38 8.92 -65.75
C ALA A 26 -23.55 8.04 -65.31
N PHE A 27 -23.89 8.14 -64.03
CA PHE A 27 -25.06 7.49 -63.46
C PHE A 27 -26.28 7.79 -64.33
N SER A 28 -27.12 6.77 -64.50
CA SER A 28 -28.41 6.94 -65.13
C SER A 28 -29.22 8.00 -64.38
N SER A 29 -30.17 8.64 -65.08
CA SER A 29 -31.15 9.54 -64.44
C SER A 29 -31.90 8.87 -63.30
N TYR A 30 -32.04 7.54 -63.36
CA TYR A 30 -32.67 6.69 -62.36
C TYR A 30 -31.82 6.56 -61.08
N GLU A 31 -30.53 6.22 -61.21
CA GLU A 31 -29.60 6.16 -60.06
C GLU A 31 -29.47 7.53 -59.38
N ASN A 32 -29.37 8.61 -60.16
CA ASN A 32 -29.34 9.96 -59.58
C ASN A 32 -30.64 10.33 -58.84
N ALA A 33 -31.80 9.89 -59.33
CA ALA A 33 -33.09 10.06 -58.64
C ALA A 33 -33.15 9.24 -57.35
N PHE A 34 -32.69 8.00 -57.37
CA PHE A 34 -32.58 7.13 -56.19
C PHE A 34 -31.67 7.75 -55.12
N HIS A 35 -30.46 8.18 -55.50
CA HIS A 35 -29.50 8.82 -54.59
C HIS A 35 -30.04 10.11 -53.98
N THR A 36 -30.72 10.93 -54.77
CA THR A 36 -31.35 12.18 -54.31
C THR A 36 -32.48 11.91 -53.32
N LYS A 37 -33.28 10.86 -53.55
CA LYS A 37 -34.42 10.48 -52.72
C LYS A 37 -34.00 9.90 -51.36
N TYR A 38 -33.02 8.99 -51.34
CA TYR A 38 -32.65 8.22 -50.16
C TYR A 38 -31.32 8.64 -49.49
N GLY A 39 -30.59 9.60 -50.06
CA GLY A 39 -29.30 10.05 -49.51
C GLY A 39 -28.20 8.97 -49.57
N THR A 40 -28.24 8.14 -50.61
CA THR A 40 -27.41 6.93 -50.76
C THR A 40 -26.11 7.11 -51.55
N SER A 41 -25.81 8.32 -52.04
CA SER A 41 -24.51 8.65 -52.65
C SER A 41 -23.33 8.33 -51.73
N GLY A 42 -22.28 7.71 -52.28
CA GLY A 42 -21.10 7.27 -51.55
C GLY A 42 -21.32 6.08 -50.60
N THR A 43 -22.50 5.45 -50.62
CA THR A 43 -22.80 4.23 -49.84
C THR A 43 -22.65 2.97 -50.71
N ARG A 44 -22.82 1.77 -50.14
CA ARG A 44 -22.78 0.54 -50.95
C ARG A 44 -23.89 0.46 -52.02
N LEU A 45 -24.98 1.18 -51.83
CA LEU A 45 -26.09 1.26 -52.78
C LEU A 45 -25.79 2.18 -53.98
N ASP A 46 -24.67 2.92 -53.95
CA ASP A 46 -24.17 3.75 -55.06
C ASP A 46 -23.45 2.89 -56.12
N THR A 47 -24.12 1.84 -56.59
CA THR A 47 -23.59 0.89 -57.58
C THR A 47 -24.71 0.35 -58.48
N CYS A 48 -24.34 -0.08 -59.69
CA CYS A 48 -25.27 -0.73 -60.62
C CYS A 48 -25.91 -2.01 -60.04
N GLY A 49 -25.30 -2.62 -59.00
CA GLY A 49 -25.82 -3.78 -58.28
C GLY A 49 -27.15 -3.55 -57.58
N LEU A 50 -27.54 -2.28 -57.37
CA LEU A 50 -28.86 -1.90 -56.87
C LEU A 50 -30.00 -2.44 -57.76
N CYS A 51 -29.86 -2.31 -59.09
CA CYS A 51 -30.91 -2.68 -60.05
C CYS A 51 -30.50 -3.78 -61.04
N HIS A 52 -29.25 -4.28 -60.99
CA HIS A 52 -28.74 -5.32 -61.89
C HIS A 52 -28.11 -6.48 -61.11
N VAL A 53 -28.21 -7.68 -61.65
CA VAL A 53 -27.50 -8.87 -61.15
C VAL A 53 -25.96 -8.71 -61.29
N ASN A 54 -25.51 -7.86 -62.22
CA ASN A 54 -24.09 -7.54 -62.42
C ASN A 54 -23.74 -6.17 -61.80
N PRO A 55 -22.91 -6.12 -60.73
CA PRO A 55 -22.49 -4.86 -60.11
C PRO A 55 -21.70 -3.91 -61.03
N SER A 56 -21.09 -4.42 -62.10
CA SER A 56 -20.41 -3.61 -63.13
C SER A 56 -21.35 -2.94 -64.12
N GLY A 57 -22.67 -3.16 -64.00
CA GLY A 57 -23.70 -2.64 -64.90
C GLY A 57 -23.93 -3.50 -66.15
N GLY A 58 -25.10 -3.31 -66.75
CA GLY A 58 -25.56 -4.07 -67.91
C GLY A 58 -25.99 -5.51 -67.56
N GLY A 59 -26.73 -6.14 -68.47
CA GLY A 59 -27.35 -7.44 -68.24
C GLY A 59 -28.66 -7.37 -67.45
N SER A 60 -29.17 -8.53 -67.03
CA SER A 60 -30.50 -8.66 -66.41
C SER A 60 -30.66 -7.85 -65.12
N ARG A 61 -31.88 -7.36 -64.90
CA ARG A 61 -32.31 -6.77 -63.63
C ARG A 61 -32.35 -7.83 -62.52
N ASN A 62 -31.96 -7.45 -61.31
CA ASN A 62 -32.33 -8.18 -60.09
C ASN A 62 -33.84 -7.98 -59.81
N SER A 63 -34.38 -8.59 -58.76
CA SER A 63 -35.81 -8.46 -58.41
C SER A 63 -36.24 -7.00 -58.20
N PHE A 64 -35.47 -6.21 -57.43
CA PHE A 64 -35.73 -4.77 -57.24
C PHE A 64 -35.80 -4.00 -58.57
N GLY A 65 -34.85 -4.23 -59.46
CA GLY A 65 -34.81 -3.60 -60.78
C GLY A 65 -36.00 -4.02 -61.66
N GLN A 66 -36.51 -5.24 -61.52
CA GLN A 66 -37.72 -5.71 -62.21
C GLN A 66 -38.98 -5.07 -61.62
N ALA A 67 -39.07 -4.98 -60.29
CA ALA A 67 -40.15 -4.28 -59.60
C ALA A 67 -40.21 -2.80 -60.04
N PHE A 68 -39.07 -2.10 -60.06
CA PHE A 68 -38.95 -0.73 -60.54
C PHE A 68 -39.36 -0.56 -62.02
N GLU A 69 -38.84 -1.39 -62.93
CA GLU A 69 -39.20 -1.32 -64.37
C GLU A 69 -40.66 -1.71 -64.65
N SER A 70 -41.34 -2.39 -63.72
CA SER A 70 -42.78 -2.70 -63.83
C SER A 70 -43.69 -1.51 -63.52
N GLN A 71 -43.17 -0.45 -62.89
CA GLN A 71 -43.98 0.69 -62.45
C GLN A 71 -44.43 1.58 -63.63
N PRO A 72 -45.72 1.96 -63.71
CA PRO A 72 -46.19 2.87 -64.75
C PRO A 72 -45.46 4.22 -64.71
N GLY A 73 -44.78 4.58 -65.80
CA GLY A 73 -44.08 5.86 -65.93
C GLY A 73 -42.74 5.95 -65.20
N PHE A 74 -42.09 4.83 -64.86
CA PHE A 74 -40.76 4.79 -64.22
C PHE A 74 -39.66 5.58 -64.96
N ASP A 75 -39.83 5.75 -66.28
CA ASP A 75 -38.98 6.55 -67.15
C ASP A 75 -39.24 8.06 -67.01
N SER A 76 -40.50 8.45 -66.81
CA SER A 76 -40.97 9.83 -66.71
C SER A 76 -40.90 10.43 -65.30
N ASP A 77 -41.13 9.63 -64.25
CA ASP A 77 -40.98 10.01 -62.84
C ASP A 77 -40.40 8.83 -62.02
N PRO A 78 -39.06 8.64 -62.06
CA PRO A 78 -38.41 7.57 -61.32
C PRO A 78 -38.53 7.75 -59.80
N ALA A 79 -38.64 8.98 -59.28
CA ALA A 79 -38.73 9.22 -57.85
C ALA A 79 -40.08 8.74 -57.27
N GLN A 80 -41.16 8.86 -58.05
CA GLN A 80 -42.46 8.28 -57.72
C GLN A 80 -42.46 6.75 -57.92
N ALA A 81 -41.88 6.24 -59.00
CA ALA A 81 -41.77 4.79 -59.22
C ALA A 81 -40.99 4.07 -58.10
N PHE A 82 -39.89 4.65 -57.61
CA PHE A 82 -39.22 4.14 -56.41
C PHE A 82 -40.11 4.18 -55.17
N SER A 83 -40.99 5.20 -55.01
CA SER A 83 -41.93 5.22 -53.88
C SER A 83 -43.03 4.17 -53.96
N ASN A 84 -43.47 3.81 -55.16
CA ASN A 84 -44.50 2.80 -55.33
C ASN A 84 -44.03 1.42 -54.83
N ILE A 85 -42.73 1.12 -54.99
CA ILE A 85 -42.13 -0.16 -54.56
C ILE A 85 -41.53 -0.11 -53.14
N GLU A 86 -41.50 1.03 -52.45
CA GLU A 86 -41.04 1.13 -51.04
C GLU A 86 -41.67 0.07 -50.10
N PRO A 87 -42.98 -0.27 -50.22
CA PRO A 87 -43.63 -1.29 -49.38
C PRO A 87 -43.48 -2.73 -49.88
N GLU A 88 -42.95 -2.94 -51.08
CA GLU A 88 -42.77 -4.28 -51.65
C GLU A 88 -41.55 -4.97 -51.02
N ASP A 89 -41.63 -6.30 -50.90
CA ASP A 89 -40.53 -7.22 -50.58
C ASP A 89 -40.16 -7.89 -51.91
N SER A 90 -39.09 -7.41 -52.56
CA SER A 90 -38.80 -7.75 -53.95
C SER A 90 -38.12 -9.11 -54.13
N ASP A 91 -37.25 -9.54 -53.20
CA ASP A 91 -36.54 -10.82 -53.25
C ASP A 91 -37.07 -11.90 -52.30
N ASN A 92 -38.09 -11.58 -51.51
CA ASN A 92 -38.77 -12.48 -50.58
C ASN A 92 -37.87 -12.98 -49.45
N ASP A 93 -37.13 -12.05 -48.84
CA ASP A 93 -36.35 -12.28 -47.62
C ASP A 93 -37.14 -11.95 -46.32
N GLY A 94 -38.24 -11.20 -46.42
CA GLY A 94 -39.10 -10.78 -45.32
C GLY A 94 -38.96 -9.32 -44.87
N TYR A 95 -38.11 -8.53 -45.53
CA TYR A 95 -37.99 -7.08 -45.37
C TYR A 95 -38.62 -6.36 -46.57
N SER A 96 -39.03 -5.10 -46.39
CA SER A 96 -39.48 -4.29 -47.53
C SER A 96 -38.31 -3.49 -48.08
N ASN A 97 -38.34 -3.20 -49.38
CA ASN A 97 -37.35 -2.42 -50.10
C ASN A 97 -36.93 -1.15 -49.31
N PHE A 98 -37.89 -0.42 -48.73
CA PHE A 98 -37.62 0.75 -47.90
C PHE A 98 -36.79 0.46 -46.63
N ALA A 99 -37.06 -0.65 -45.93
CA ALA A 99 -36.33 -1.03 -44.73
C ALA A 99 -34.86 -1.37 -45.04
N GLU A 100 -34.63 -2.04 -46.15
CA GLU A 100 -33.31 -2.41 -46.66
C GLU A 100 -32.51 -1.18 -47.13
N ILE A 101 -33.13 -0.32 -47.94
CA ILE A 101 -32.53 0.94 -48.38
C ILE A 101 -32.14 1.82 -47.17
N ALA A 102 -32.99 1.87 -46.13
CA ALA A 102 -32.70 2.57 -44.88
C ALA A 102 -31.55 1.92 -44.08
N ALA A 103 -31.44 0.59 -44.09
CA ALA A 103 -30.32 -0.17 -43.53
C ALA A 103 -29.04 -0.10 -44.39
N ARG A 104 -29.13 0.41 -45.62
CA ARG A 104 -28.11 0.37 -46.68
C ARG A 104 -27.75 -1.04 -47.13
N THR A 105 -28.74 -1.91 -47.25
CA THR A 105 -28.61 -3.27 -47.81
C THR A 105 -29.36 -3.35 -49.16
N PHE A 106 -29.04 -4.32 -50.01
CA PHE A 106 -29.51 -4.36 -51.40
C PHE A 106 -30.91 -4.99 -51.53
N PRO A 107 -31.96 -4.23 -51.90
CA PRO A 107 -33.37 -4.71 -51.95
C PRO A 107 -33.72 -5.72 -53.06
N GLY A 108 -32.71 -6.39 -53.61
CA GLY A 108 -32.85 -7.42 -54.61
C GLY A 108 -31.77 -8.50 -54.52
N ASP A 109 -31.20 -8.69 -53.32
CA ASP A 109 -30.33 -9.79 -52.94
C ASP A 109 -30.73 -10.30 -51.55
N GLN A 110 -31.45 -11.43 -51.54
CA GLN A 110 -31.98 -12.14 -50.36
C GLN A 110 -30.93 -12.42 -49.25
N ASN A 111 -29.62 -12.24 -49.54
CA ASN A 111 -28.51 -12.45 -48.61
C ASN A 111 -27.93 -11.15 -48.00
N ASP A 112 -28.26 -9.96 -48.51
CA ASP A 112 -27.85 -8.67 -47.94
C ASP A 112 -29.07 -7.92 -47.40
N HIS A 113 -29.42 -8.22 -46.15
CA HIS A 113 -30.63 -7.74 -45.50
C HIS A 113 -30.36 -7.07 -44.13
N PRO A 114 -31.29 -6.25 -43.60
CA PRO A 114 -31.14 -5.58 -42.32
C PRO A 114 -30.82 -6.56 -41.19
N ALA A 115 -29.75 -6.29 -40.44
CA ALA A 115 -29.44 -7.09 -39.25
C ALA A 115 -30.65 -7.08 -38.28
N PRO A 116 -31.11 -8.25 -37.80
CA PRO A 116 -32.19 -8.33 -36.82
C PRO A 116 -31.94 -7.42 -35.61
N ALA A 117 -33.02 -6.80 -35.10
CA ALA A 117 -32.92 -5.90 -33.96
C ALA A 117 -32.21 -6.57 -32.77
N PRO A 118 -31.38 -5.84 -31.99
CA PRO A 118 -30.77 -6.37 -30.78
C PRO A 118 -31.80 -6.94 -29.81
N VAL A 119 -31.64 -8.20 -29.43
CA VAL A 119 -32.41 -8.90 -28.41
C VAL A 119 -31.48 -9.34 -27.29
N LEU A 120 -31.95 -9.24 -26.05
CA LEU A 120 -31.22 -9.70 -24.88
C LEU A 120 -30.95 -11.21 -24.98
N THR A 121 -29.68 -11.63 -24.87
CA THR A 121 -29.31 -13.05 -24.90
C THR A 121 -28.58 -13.53 -23.66
N THR A 122 -27.81 -12.66 -22.99
CA THR A 122 -26.99 -13.04 -21.85
C THR A 122 -27.05 -12.00 -20.74
N ILE A 123 -27.02 -12.48 -19.49
CA ILE A 123 -26.85 -11.68 -18.28
C ILE A 123 -25.72 -12.32 -17.46
N THR A 124 -24.75 -11.51 -17.06
CA THR A 124 -23.64 -11.92 -16.18
C THR A 124 -23.77 -11.22 -14.84
N VAL A 125 -23.71 -11.97 -13.74
CA VAL A 125 -23.73 -11.45 -12.37
C VAL A 125 -22.32 -11.45 -11.79
N THR A 126 -21.93 -10.34 -11.16
CA THR A 126 -20.59 -10.13 -10.58
C THR A 126 -20.71 -9.65 -9.12
N PRO A 127 -19.93 -10.22 -8.17
CA PRO A 127 -19.08 -11.40 -8.33
C PRO A 127 -19.92 -12.67 -8.57
N SER A 128 -19.34 -13.70 -9.19
CA SER A 128 -20.03 -14.98 -9.42
C SER A 128 -20.17 -15.83 -8.17
N THR A 129 -19.36 -15.58 -7.14
CA THR A 129 -19.45 -16.21 -5.82
C THR A 129 -19.17 -15.22 -4.70
N ALA A 130 -19.69 -15.50 -3.50
CA ALA A 130 -19.30 -14.81 -2.26
C ALA A 130 -19.41 -15.74 -1.05
N THR A 131 -18.54 -15.52 -0.05
CA THR A 131 -18.65 -16.16 1.27
C THR A 131 -18.84 -15.07 2.33
N LEU A 132 -19.88 -15.19 3.16
CA LEU A 132 -20.26 -14.18 4.15
C LEU A 132 -20.43 -14.80 5.54
N ALA A 133 -20.09 -14.05 6.58
CA ALA A 133 -20.59 -14.34 7.92
C ALA A 133 -22.10 -14.00 8.01
N ILE A 134 -22.80 -14.57 8.99
CA ILE A 134 -24.17 -14.15 9.35
C ILE A 134 -24.19 -12.63 9.64
N ASN A 135 -25.25 -11.94 9.18
CA ASN A 135 -25.40 -10.46 9.11
C ASN A 135 -24.47 -9.75 8.11
N GLY A 136 -23.55 -10.45 7.44
CA GLY A 136 -22.75 -9.90 6.34
C GLY A 136 -23.60 -9.53 5.12
N THR A 137 -23.09 -8.61 4.30
CA THR A 137 -23.78 -8.19 3.07
C THR A 137 -22.84 -8.15 1.87
N GLN A 138 -23.34 -8.53 0.70
CA GLN A 138 -22.64 -8.43 -0.59
C GLN A 138 -23.52 -7.69 -1.60
N THR A 139 -22.96 -6.74 -2.34
CA THR A 139 -23.64 -6.15 -3.50
C THR A 139 -23.24 -6.90 -4.77
N PHE A 140 -24.22 -7.36 -5.52
CA PHE A 140 -24.04 -7.95 -6.84
C PHE A 140 -24.44 -6.92 -7.91
N THR A 141 -23.68 -6.90 -9.01
CA THR A 141 -24.03 -6.16 -10.22
C THR A 141 -24.39 -7.14 -11.33
N ALA A 142 -25.22 -6.70 -12.28
CA ALA A 142 -25.59 -7.49 -13.45
C ALA A 142 -25.30 -6.67 -14.71
N ALA A 143 -24.74 -7.33 -15.74
CA ALA A 143 -24.49 -6.76 -17.05
C ALA A 143 -25.16 -7.62 -18.11
N ALA A 144 -25.82 -6.97 -19.07
CA ALA A 144 -26.60 -7.60 -20.13
C ALA A 144 -25.94 -7.41 -21.50
N LYS A 145 -26.08 -8.39 -22.40
CA LYS A 145 -25.63 -8.28 -23.80
C LYS A 145 -26.63 -8.84 -24.80
N ASP A 146 -26.55 -8.33 -26.03
CA ASP A 146 -27.33 -8.76 -27.19
C ASP A 146 -26.76 -10.01 -27.89
N GLN A 147 -27.39 -10.48 -28.96
CA GLN A 147 -26.91 -11.61 -29.77
C GLN A 147 -25.56 -11.36 -30.47
N TYR A 148 -25.14 -10.10 -30.56
CA TYR A 148 -23.89 -9.65 -31.16
C TYR A 148 -22.81 -9.37 -30.10
N SER A 149 -23.07 -9.71 -28.83
CA SER A 149 -22.21 -9.46 -27.65
C SER A 149 -21.99 -7.98 -27.29
N ASN A 150 -22.79 -7.05 -27.84
CA ASN A 150 -22.79 -5.64 -27.45
C ASN A 150 -23.51 -5.43 -26.11
N PRO A 151 -23.19 -4.39 -25.33
CA PRO A 151 -23.94 -4.04 -24.13
C PRO A 151 -25.42 -3.77 -24.43
N PHE A 152 -26.32 -4.38 -23.65
CA PHE A 152 -27.77 -4.22 -23.79
C PHE A 152 -28.35 -3.54 -22.54
N THR A 153 -29.10 -2.45 -22.72
CA THR A 153 -29.71 -1.70 -21.61
C THR A 153 -31.04 -2.35 -21.19
N THR A 154 -31.11 -2.84 -19.95
CA THR A 154 -32.35 -3.38 -19.35
C THR A 154 -32.36 -3.17 -17.83
N THR A 155 -33.50 -3.44 -17.20
CA THR A 155 -33.63 -3.54 -15.74
C THR A 155 -33.60 -5.01 -15.31
N PHE A 156 -33.19 -5.26 -14.06
CA PHE A 156 -33.06 -6.61 -13.52
C PHE A 156 -33.99 -6.82 -12.32
N THR A 157 -34.72 -7.93 -12.33
CA THR A 157 -35.40 -8.45 -11.13
C THR A 157 -34.44 -9.37 -10.40
N TRP A 158 -34.23 -9.12 -9.11
CA TRP A 158 -33.33 -9.90 -8.27
C TRP A 158 -34.10 -10.87 -7.37
N SER A 159 -33.61 -12.11 -7.26
CA SER A 159 -34.17 -13.13 -6.36
C SER A 159 -33.08 -13.96 -5.68
N SER A 160 -33.43 -14.61 -4.56
CA SER A 160 -32.59 -15.55 -3.82
C SER A 160 -33.29 -16.90 -3.76
N SER A 161 -32.60 -17.98 -4.11
CA SER A 161 -33.15 -19.34 -4.08
C SER A 161 -33.45 -19.85 -2.67
N ASN A 162 -32.88 -19.22 -1.64
CA ASN A 162 -33.14 -19.56 -0.25
C ASN A 162 -33.12 -18.32 0.66
N THR A 163 -34.30 -17.77 0.93
CA THR A 163 -34.48 -16.58 1.77
C THR A 163 -34.20 -16.81 3.26
N THR A 164 -34.12 -18.05 3.75
CA THR A 164 -33.71 -18.33 5.14
C THR A 164 -32.19 -18.22 5.31
N VAL A 165 -31.42 -18.53 4.26
CA VAL A 165 -29.96 -18.29 4.20
C VAL A 165 -29.68 -16.80 4.00
N GLY A 166 -30.41 -16.14 3.09
CA GLY A 166 -30.34 -14.69 2.95
C GLY A 166 -31.21 -14.11 1.84
N THR A 167 -31.44 -12.80 1.91
CA THR A 167 -32.34 -12.06 1.02
C THR A 167 -31.58 -11.04 0.17
N VAL A 168 -31.90 -10.94 -1.12
CA VAL A 168 -31.40 -9.88 -2.02
C VAL A 168 -32.48 -8.81 -2.23
N ASN A 169 -32.09 -7.53 -2.29
CA ASN A 169 -32.99 -6.42 -2.60
C ASN A 169 -33.00 -6.08 -4.11
N SER A 170 -33.83 -5.11 -4.51
CA SER A 170 -33.93 -4.65 -5.91
C SER A 170 -32.66 -4.00 -6.49
N THR A 171 -31.67 -3.66 -5.65
CA THR A 171 -30.38 -3.09 -6.07
C THR A 171 -29.26 -4.12 -6.06
N GLY A 172 -29.58 -5.43 -6.05
CA GLY A 172 -28.60 -6.51 -6.01
C GLY A 172 -27.85 -6.68 -4.69
N LYS A 173 -28.24 -5.97 -3.62
CA LYS A 173 -27.62 -6.13 -2.28
C LYS A 173 -28.23 -7.32 -1.55
N PHE A 174 -27.42 -8.35 -1.32
CA PHE A 174 -27.71 -9.51 -0.49
C PHE A 174 -27.36 -9.25 0.98
N THR A 175 -28.20 -9.75 1.89
CA THR A 175 -27.99 -9.78 3.34
C THR A 175 -28.11 -11.21 3.85
N ALA A 176 -27.09 -11.67 4.56
CA ALA A 176 -26.98 -13.02 5.10
C ALA A 176 -27.71 -13.17 6.46
N HIS A 177 -28.57 -14.18 6.59
CA HIS A 177 -29.40 -14.42 7.78
C HIS A 177 -29.02 -15.70 8.54
N ALA A 178 -28.69 -16.79 7.83
CA ALA A 178 -28.36 -18.07 8.45
C ALA A 178 -27.36 -18.89 7.62
N ASN A 179 -26.64 -19.80 8.28
CA ASN A 179 -25.65 -20.68 7.66
C ASN A 179 -26.27 -21.55 6.56
N GLY A 180 -25.64 -21.59 5.37
CA GLY A 180 -26.06 -22.41 4.23
C GLY A 180 -25.62 -21.79 2.90
N THR A 181 -26.22 -22.23 1.80
CA THR A 181 -25.94 -21.71 0.46
C THR A 181 -27.23 -21.23 -0.22
N ALA A 182 -27.14 -20.10 -0.92
CA ALA A 182 -28.20 -19.54 -1.74
C ALA A 182 -27.66 -19.17 -3.14
N VAL A 183 -28.48 -19.32 -4.17
CA VAL A 183 -28.20 -18.82 -5.52
C VAL A 183 -28.94 -17.51 -5.70
N ILE A 184 -28.23 -16.48 -6.13
CA ILE A 184 -28.77 -15.16 -6.45
C ILE A 184 -28.96 -15.08 -7.95
N THR A 185 -30.15 -14.70 -8.39
CA THR A 185 -30.52 -14.60 -9.80
C THR A 185 -30.84 -13.16 -10.13
N ALA A 186 -30.24 -12.64 -11.20
CA ALA A 186 -30.67 -11.42 -11.89
C ALA A 186 -31.39 -11.83 -13.18
N GLU A 187 -32.65 -11.43 -13.33
CA GLU A 187 -33.52 -11.85 -14.43
C GLU A 187 -34.08 -10.64 -15.20
N SER A 188 -34.19 -10.76 -16.51
CA SER A 188 -34.83 -9.79 -17.38
C SER A 188 -35.48 -10.51 -18.56
N GLY A 189 -36.82 -10.51 -18.62
CA GLY A 189 -37.57 -11.35 -19.56
C GLY A 189 -37.36 -12.84 -19.23
N SER A 190 -37.02 -13.65 -20.23
CA SER A 190 -36.69 -15.08 -20.07
C SER A 190 -35.18 -15.35 -19.85
N VAL A 191 -34.34 -14.31 -19.83
CA VAL A 191 -32.89 -14.44 -19.66
C VAL A 191 -32.54 -14.16 -18.21
N ASN A 192 -31.63 -14.97 -17.65
CA ASN A 192 -31.11 -14.79 -16.30
C ASN A 192 -29.59 -15.00 -16.24
N GLY A 193 -28.98 -14.42 -15.21
CA GLY A 193 -27.61 -14.68 -14.78
C GLY A 193 -27.60 -14.97 -13.29
N THR A 194 -26.63 -15.77 -12.81
CA THR A 194 -26.61 -16.25 -11.43
C THR A 194 -25.26 -16.08 -10.73
N ALA A 195 -25.30 -15.99 -9.39
CA ALA A 195 -24.15 -16.04 -8.51
C ALA A 195 -24.46 -16.92 -7.28
N THR A 196 -23.44 -17.52 -6.65
CA THR A 196 -23.62 -18.40 -5.48
C THR A 196 -23.07 -17.77 -4.21
N VAL A 197 -23.90 -17.69 -3.16
CA VAL A 197 -23.50 -17.18 -1.84
C VAL A 197 -23.49 -18.29 -0.81
N THR A 198 -22.37 -18.46 -0.13
CA THR A 198 -22.25 -19.33 1.04
C THR A 198 -22.19 -18.48 2.30
N VAL A 199 -23.13 -18.69 3.21
CA VAL A 199 -23.17 -18.05 4.53
C VAL A 199 -22.63 -19.03 5.55
N ILE A 200 -21.68 -18.57 6.36
CA ILE A 200 -21.03 -19.35 7.42
C ILE A 200 -21.27 -18.72 8.80
N THR A 201 -21.32 -19.57 9.82
CA THR A 201 -21.19 -19.13 11.22
C THR A 201 -19.71 -19.06 11.57
N LEU A 202 -19.22 -17.88 11.97
CA LEU A 202 -17.88 -17.76 12.56
C LEU A 202 -17.90 -18.33 13.98
N SER A 203 -16.85 -19.05 14.37
CA SER A 203 -16.67 -19.47 15.76
C SER A 203 -16.34 -18.24 16.62
N PRO A 204 -16.69 -18.23 17.92
CA PRO A 204 -16.28 -17.15 18.81
C PRO A 204 -14.76 -16.91 18.76
N PRO A 205 -14.28 -15.67 18.88
CA PRO A 205 -12.86 -15.36 19.03
C PRO A 205 -12.24 -16.13 20.20
N VAL A 206 -11.15 -16.84 19.94
CA VAL A 206 -10.33 -17.54 20.94
C VAL A 206 -8.88 -17.13 20.77
N LEU A 207 -8.19 -16.89 21.89
CA LEU A 207 -6.78 -16.55 21.89
C LEU A 207 -5.98 -17.61 21.12
N THR A 208 -5.28 -17.18 20.08
CA THR A 208 -4.51 -18.05 19.18
C THR A 208 -3.03 -17.67 19.13
N THR A 209 -2.72 -16.38 19.27
CA THR A 209 -1.34 -15.87 19.20
C THR A 209 -1.03 -14.94 20.37
N ILE A 210 0.16 -15.08 20.95
CA ILE A 210 0.79 -14.12 21.87
C ILE A 210 2.12 -13.70 21.25
N THR A 211 2.33 -12.40 21.04
CA THR A 211 3.58 -11.83 20.53
C THR A 211 4.20 -10.91 21.58
N ILE A 212 5.47 -11.13 21.93
CA ILE A 212 6.20 -10.28 22.88
C ILE A 212 6.99 -9.21 22.13
N THR A 213 6.95 -7.98 22.65
CA THR A 213 7.74 -6.84 22.14
C THR A 213 8.52 -6.18 23.29
N PRO A 214 9.83 -5.89 23.13
CA PRO A 214 10.69 -6.31 22.03
C PRO A 214 10.90 -7.83 22.01
N SER A 215 11.24 -8.40 20.85
CA SER A 215 11.50 -9.83 20.70
C SER A 215 12.89 -10.26 21.20
N THR A 216 13.82 -9.30 21.34
CA THR A 216 15.15 -9.49 21.91
C THR A 216 15.51 -8.31 22.82
N ALA A 217 16.38 -8.53 23.81
CA ALA A 217 17.03 -7.46 24.57
C ALA A 217 18.45 -7.83 24.98
N SER A 218 19.35 -6.85 24.99
CA SER A 218 20.71 -6.97 25.51
C SER A 218 20.88 -6.03 26.70
N LEU A 219 21.27 -6.57 27.84
CA LEU A 219 21.40 -5.85 29.10
C LEU A 219 22.76 -6.11 29.74
N ILE A 220 23.19 -5.20 30.60
CA ILE A 220 24.20 -5.46 31.62
C ILE A 220 23.53 -6.02 32.88
N ILE A 221 24.31 -6.61 33.79
CA ILE A 221 23.86 -6.95 35.15
C ILE A 221 23.22 -5.71 35.82
N GLY A 222 22.17 -5.91 36.61
CA GLY A 222 21.33 -4.86 37.20
C GLY A 222 20.27 -4.28 36.24
N GLY A 223 20.59 -4.16 34.94
CA GLY A 223 19.72 -3.55 33.94
C GLY A 223 18.29 -4.13 33.87
N THR A 224 17.32 -3.30 33.49
CA THR A 224 15.91 -3.70 33.39
C THR A 224 15.31 -3.42 32.01
N GLN A 225 14.42 -4.29 31.53
CA GLN A 225 13.68 -4.12 30.29
C GLN A 225 12.17 -4.32 30.54
N ALA A 226 11.33 -3.46 29.96
CA ALA A 226 9.88 -3.69 29.93
C ALA A 226 9.49 -4.45 28.65
N PHE A 227 8.73 -5.52 28.79
CA PHE A 227 8.14 -6.28 27.69
C PHE A 227 6.62 -6.11 27.69
N THR A 228 6.03 -5.99 26.50
CA THR A 228 4.58 -6.01 26.29
C THR A 228 4.18 -7.29 25.56
N ALA A 229 2.94 -7.74 25.75
CA ALA A 229 2.38 -8.89 25.06
C ALA A 229 1.15 -8.46 24.25
N SER A 230 1.22 -8.59 22.92
CA SER A 230 0.08 -8.45 22.02
C SER A 230 -0.62 -9.80 21.88
N THR A 231 -1.95 -9.79 21.89
CA THR A 231 -2.79 -10.99 21.98
C THR A 231 -3.84 -10.98 20.87
N LEU A 232 -3.84 -11.99 20.00
CA LEU A 232 -4.69 -12.06 18.82
C LEU A 232 -5.57 -13.32 18.79
N ASP A 233 -6.76 -13.20 18.20
CA ASP A 233 -7.68 -14.31 17.92
C ASP A 233 -7.29 -15.12 16.68
N GLN A 234 -8.06 -16.17 16.36
CA GLN A 234 -7.83 -17.01 15.17
C GLN A 234 -8.05 -16.30 13.83
N TYR A 235 -8.59 -15.09 13.85
CA TYR A 235 -8.85 -14.24 12.69
C TYR A 235 -7.84 -13.08 12.58
N GLY A 236 -6.87 -12.99 13.50
CA GLY A 236 -5.85 -11.94 13.55
C GLY A 236 -6.30 -10.65 14.24
N ASN A 237 -7.49 -10.60 14.85
CA ASN A 237 -7.97 -9.42 15.57
C ASN A 237 -7.42 -9.38 17.00
N PRO A 238 -7.18 -8.18 17.59
CA PRO A 238 -6.84 -8.05 19.00
C PRO A 238 -7.91 -8.64 19.92
N ILE A 239 -7.49 -9.45 20.89
CA ILE A 239 -8.36 -10.03 21.93
C ILE A 239 -7.75 -9.80 23.31
N ASN A 240 -8.52 -9.26 24.25
CA ASN A 240 -8.02 -9.00 25.60
C ASN A 240 -7.83 -10.32 26.37
N ALA A 241 -6.59 -10.73 26.58
CA ALA A 241 -6.23 -11.90 27.38
C ALA A 241 -5.12 -11.60 28.39
N THR A 242 -5.34 -11.98 29.65
CA THR A 242 -4.31 -11.89 30.70
C THR A 242 -3.21 -12.93 30.45
N VAL A 243 -1.95 -12.53 30.50
CA VAL A 243 -0.80 -13.45 30.32
C VAL A 243 -0.01 -13.63 31.61
N THR A 244 0.54 -14.82 31.81
CA THR A 244 1.49 -15.15 32.89
C THR A 244 2.91 -15.07 32.33
N TRP A 245 3.73 -14.23 32.95
CA TRP A 245 5.14 -14.03 32.61
C TRP A 245 6.06 -15.00 33.34
N SER A 246 7.12 -15.47 32.67
CA SER A 246 8.18 -16.29 33.29
C SER A 246 9.53 -16.11 32.59
N SER A 247 10.63 -16.38 33.31
CA SER A 247 12.00 -16.43 32.79
C SER A 247 12.48 -17.88 32.80
N SER A 248 13.03 -18.38 31.70
CA SER A 248 13.52 -19.76 31.59
C SER A 248 14.74 -20.04 32.47
N ASN A 249 15.51 -19.01 32.80
CA ASN A 249 16.61 -19.07 33.76
C ASN A 249 16.56 -17.89 34.74
N ALA A 250 16.01 -18.14 35.91
CA ALA A 250 15.87 -17.16 36.99
C ALA A 250 17.21 -16.69 37.60
N THR A 251 18.33 -17.41 37.39
CA THR A 251 19.65 -16.94 37.89
C THR A 251 20.26 -15.87 36.99
N VAL A 252 19.94 -15.88 35.68
CA VAL A 252 20.33 -14.84 34.72
C VAL A 252 19.45 -13.60 34.89
N GLY A 253 18.15 -13.79 35.16
CA GLY A 253 17.27 -12.70 35.57
C GLY A 253 15.81 -13.11 35.73
N THR A 254 15.02 -12.24 36.35
CA THR A 254 13.61 -12.47 36.71
C THR A 254 12.68 -11.50 35.98
N VAL A 255 11.42 -11.89 35.76
CA VAL A 255 10.37 -11.04 35.17
C VAL A 255 9.16 -10.99 36.11
N ASN A 256 8.57 -9.82 36.29
CA ASN A 256 7.41 -9.62 37.14
C ASN A 256 6.08 -9.82 36.38
N GLY A 257 4.95 -9.77 37.09
CA GLY A 257 3.61 -9.93 36.50
C GLY A 257 3.19 -8.83 35.50
N THR A 258 3.93 -7.71 35.41
CA THR A 258 3.68 -6.62 34.45
C THR A 258 4.65 -6.66 33.26
N GLY A 259 5.43 -7.73 33.08
CA GLY A 259 6.39 -7.88 31.98
C GLY A 259 7.70 -7.11 32.15
N LYS A 260 8.00 -6.56 33.33
CA LYS A 260 9.31 -5.94 33.62
C LYS A 260 10.32 -7.02 34.01
N PHE A 261 11.39 -7.14 33.24
CA PHE A 261 12.55 -7.99 33.50
C PHE A 261 13.67 -7.24 34.22
N THR A 262 14.39 -7.93 35.10
CA THR A 262 15.60 -7.47 35.81
C THR A 262 16.74 -8.47 35.63
N ALA A 263 17.90 -8.00 35.15
CA ALA A 263 19.10 -8.79 34.92
C ALA A 263 19.90 -9.01 36.23
N LEU A 264 20.29 -10.25 36.50
CA LEU A 264 20.95 -10.66 37.75
C LEU A 264 22.36 -11.22 37.56
N SER A 265 22.62 -11.95 36.47
CA SER A 265 23.97 -12.49 36.20
C SER A 265 24.22 -12.71 34.71
N ASN A 266 25.50 -12.78 34.33
CA ASN A 266 25.93 -12.98 32.95
C ASN A 266 25.43 -14.32 32.37
N GLY A 267 24.76 -14.27 31.23
CA GLY A 267 24.25 -15.43 30.52
C GLY A 267 23.09 -15.06 29.58
N THR A 268 22.30 -16.06 29.19
CA THR A 268 21.10 -15.87 28.39
C THR A 268 19.87 -16.49 29.06
N THR A 269 18.70 -15.90 28.83
CA THR A 269 17.41 -16.42 29.28
C THR A 269 16.33 -16.13 28.23
N ILE A 270 15.21 -16.86 28.28
CA ILE A 270 14.03 -16.62 27.45
C ILE A 270 12.90 -16.17 28.36
N ILE A 271 12.30 -15.04 28.01
CA ILE A 271 11.09 -14.51 28.65
C ILE A 271 9.89 -15.08 27.90
N ASN A 272 8.96 -15.68 28.63
CA ASN A 272 7.76 -16.27 28.07
C ASN A 272 6.52 -15.56 28.64
N ALA A 273 5.53 -15.31 27.78
CA ALA A 273 4.21 -14.81 28.15
C ALA A 273 3.19 -15.87 27.71
N THR A 274 2.39 -16.36 28.65
CA THR A 274 1.58 -17.58 28.47
C THR A 274 0.13 -17.41 28.90
N ASN A 275 -0.79 -18.03 28.17
CA ASN A 275 -2.18 -18.20 28.61
C ASN A 275 -2.68 -19.55 28.07
N GLY A 276 -2.97 -20.49 28.98
CA GLY A 276 -3.31 -21.86 28.63
C GLY A 276 -2.17 -22.54 27.85
N SER A 277 -2.49 -23.01 26.65
CA SER A 277 -1.52 -23.62 25.72
C SER A 277 -0.87 -22.63 24.74
N VAL A 278 -1.25 -21.35 24.77
CA VAL A 278 -0.68 -20.32 23.88
C VAL A 278 0.47 -19.62 24.58
N SER A 279 1.58 -19.42 23.86
CA SER A 279 2.78 -18.76 24.37
C SER A 279 3.42 -17.85 23.32
N GLY A 280 3.97 -16.73 23.79
CA GLY A 280 4.95 -15.91 23.08
C GLY A 280 6.27 -15.95 23.83
N SER A 281 7.38 -15.68 23.13
CA SER A 281 8.73 -15.67 23.71
C SER A 281 9.59 -14.50 23.20
N ALA A 282 10.50 -14.04 24.05
CA ALA A 282 11.56 -13.07 23.72
C ALA A 282 12.88 -13.53 24.34
N SER A 283 14.01 -13.30 23.66
CA SER A 283 15.34 -13.65 24.18
C SER A 283 16.02 -12.48 24.90
N VAL A 284 16.73 -12.78 25.99
CA VAL A 284 17.52 -11.78 26.71
C VAL A 284 18.95 -12.28 26.89
N THR A 285 19.90 -11.44 26.50
CA THR A 285 21.32 -11.62 26.76
C THR A 285 21.75 -10.65 27.84
N VAL A 286 22.33 -11.16 28.93
CA VAL A 286 22.93 -10.37 30.01
C VAL A 286 24.44 -10.52 29.93
N ALA A 287 25.15 -9.42 29.73
CA ALA A 287 26.60 -9.37 29.73
C ALA A 287 27.15 -8.94 31.10
N ALA A 288 28.25 -9.56 31.53
CA ALA A 288 29.14 -8.98 32.52
C ALA A 288 29.78 -7.70 31.96
N ILE A 289 30.12 -6.77 32.85
CA ILE A 289 30.92 -5.60 32.48
C ILE A 289 32.36 -6.10 32.24
N ALA A 290 32.86 -5.94 31.01
CA ALA A 290 34.23 -6.31 30.67
C ALA A 290 35.20 -5.29 31.27
N VAL A 291 36.01 -5.73 32.22
CA VAL A 291 37.06 -4.90 32.82
C VAL A 291 38.35 -5.08 31.99
N PRO A 292 39.01 -4.00 31.52
CA PRO A 292 40.28 -4.12 30.80
C PRO A 292 41.37 -4.67 31.73
N PRO A 293 42.34 -5.46 31.20
CA PRO A 293 43.34 -6.11 32.04
C PRO A 293 44.26 -5.09 32.72
N SER A 294 44.36 -5.17 34.05
CA SER A 294 45.16 -4.26 34.87
C SER A 294 46.68 -4.59 34.90
N PRO A 295 47.56 -3.59 35.13
CA PRO A 295 48.99 -3.82 35.36
C PRO A 295 49.27 -4.63 36.63
N ALA A 296 50.29 -5.49 36.60
CA ALA A 296 50.64 -6.40 37.70
C ALA A 296 50.89 -5.68 39.04
N GLY A 297 50.23 -6.15 40.10
CA GLY A 297 50.26 -5.53 41.45
C GLY A 297 49.10 -4.57 41.73
N THR A 298 48.33 -4.22 40.69
CA THR A 298 47.10 -3.43 40.79
C THR A 298 45.97 -4.13 40.03
N ALA A 299 44.72 -3.81 40.38
CA ALA A 299 43.51 -4.23 39.68
C ALA A 299 42.65 -3.01 39.30
N GLN A 300 41.64 -3.23 38.47
CA GLN A 300 40.56 -2.28 38.24
C GLN A 300 39.32 -2.67 39.06
N GLY A 301 38.76 -1.71 39.78
CA GLY A 301 37.47 -1.86 40.48
C GLY A 301 36.40 -1.07 39.76
N THR A 302 35.43 -1.74 39.14
CA THR A 302 34.25 -1.07 38.55
C THR A 302 33.07 -1.16 39.51
N PHE A 303 32.63 -0.03 40.02
CA PHE A 303 31.39 0.07 40.77
C PHE A 303 30.22 0.11 39.80
N LEU A 304 29.19 -0.68 40.08
CA LEU A 304 27.88 -0.65 39.43
C LEU A 304 26.86 -0.25 40.50
N VAL A 305 26.41 1.00 40.47
CA VAL A 305 25.46 1.55 41.43
C VAL A 305 24.05 1.41 40.88
N VAL A 306 23.18 0.72 41.61
CA VAL A 306 21.78 0.47 41.22
C VAL A 306 20.82 0.83 42.35
N ASN A 307 19.62 1.26 41.98
CA ASN A 307 18.52 1.47 42.93
C ASN A 307 17.93 0.12 43.32
N ASN A 308 17.93 -0.23 44.62
CA ASN A 308 17.53 -1.57 45.08
C ASN A 308 16.03 -1.90 44.87
N LYS A 309 15.16 -0.88 44.74
CA LYS A 309 13.72 -1.06 44.49
C LYS A 309 13.45 -1.32 43.01
N THR A 310 14.15 -0.59 42.13
CA THR A 310 13.83 -0.57 40.71
C THR A 310 14.79 -1.39 39.83
N GLY A 311 15.99 -1.74 40.33
CA GLY A 311 17.10 -2.30 39.56
C GLY A 311 17.79 -1.31 38.62
N LYS A 312 17.20 -0.13 38.38
CA LYS A 312 17.77 0.84 37.43
C LYS A 312 19.13 1.35 37.93
N PRO A 313 20.10 1.59 37.01
CA PRO A 313 21.35 2.23 37.39
C PRO A 313 21.11 3.63 37.94
N VAL A 314 21.81 3.98 39.01
CA VAL A 314 21.86 5.36 39.55
C VAL A 314 22.97 6.08 38.81
N ARG A 315 22.65 7.23 38.20
CA ARG A 315 23.60 8.06 37.47
C ARG A 315 24.12 9.15 38.39
N GLU A 316 25.30 9.67 38.09
CA GLU A 316 25.90 10.81 38.79
C GLU A 316 25.98 10.62 40.33
N ALA A 317 25.95 9.36 40.79
CA ALA A 317 26.26 8.99 42.16
C ALA A 317 27.78 9.05 42.38
N GLU A 318 28.19 9.87 43.37
CA GLU A 318 29.55 10.00 43.84
C GLU A 318 30.01 8.68 44.47
N VAL A 319 30.97 8.01 43.84
CA VAL A 319 31.67 6.87 44.45
C VAL A 319 33.03 7.35 44.93
N THR A 320 33.28 7.28 46.23
CA THR A 320 34.62 7.45 46.81
C THR A 320 35.25 6.09 47.07
N LEU A 321 36.46 5.85 46.56
CA LEU A 321 37.31 4.70 46.90
C LEU A 321 38.65 5.22 47.43
N ASP A 322 39.03 4.86 48.65
CA ASP A 322 40.29 5.30 49.29
C ASP A 322 40.53 6.83 49.26
N GLY A 323 39.44 7.62 49.29
CA GLY A 323 39.49 9.08 49.23
C GLY A 323 39.54 9.68 47.82
N VAL A 324 39.51 8.87 46.76
CA VAL A 324 39.32 9.33 45.38
C VAL A 324 37.85 9.23 45.02
N THR A 325 37.18 10.35 44.76
CA THR A 325 35.78 10.38 44.29
C THR A 325 35.69 10.41 42.76
N LYS A 326 34.68 9.73 42.20
CA LYS A 326 34.31 9.76 40.80
C LYS A 326 32.81 9.48 40.61
N GLU A 327 32.25 10.07 39.55
CA GLU A 327 30.84 9.93 39.22
C GLU A 327 30.51 8.70 38.38
N THR A 328 29.34 8.13 38.66
CA THR A 328 28.73 7.09 37.84
C THR A 328 28.16 7.65 36.54
N ASN A 329 28.40 6.93 35.45
CA ASN A 329 27.92 7.31 34.12
C ASN A 329 26.43 6.99 33.92
N ARG A 330 25.93 7.19 32.70
CA ARG A 330 24.54 6.88 32.30
C ARG A 330 24.10 5.41 32.48
N ALA A 331 25.04 4.48 32.69
CA ALA A 331 24.80 3.07 32.99
C ALA A 331 25.02 2.74 34.48
N GLY A 332 25.14 3.76 35.34
CA GLY A 332 25.43 3.66 36.77
C GLY A 332 26.80 3.08 37.11
N GLN A 333 27.76 3.24 36.20
CA GLN A 333 29.08 2.63 36.31
C GLN A 333 30.18 3.66 36.52
N VAL A 334 31.14 3.32 37.36
CA VAL A 334 32.38 4.09 37.51
C VAL A 334 33.56 3.18 37.80
N THR A 335 34.65 3.36 37.06
CA THR A 335 35.84 2.49 37.15
C THR A 335 37.01 3.22 37.79
N PHE A 336 37.58 2.59 38.83
CA PHE A 336 38.83 2.95 39.45
C PHE A 336 39.94 2.10 38.83
N ASN A 337 40.89 2.78 38.19
CA ASN A 337 42.04 2.14 37.54
C ASN A 337 43.23 2.11 38.50
N ASN A 338 44.04 1.06 38.40
CA ASN A 338 45.27 0.89 39.17
C ASN A 338 45.05 0.89 40.71
N VAL A 339 43.92 0.34 41.17
CA VAL A 339 43.66 0.11 42.60
C VAL A 339 44.66 -0.94 43.10
N THR A 340 45.31 -0.74 44.23
CA THR A 340 46.23 -1.75 44.79
C THR A 340 45.48 -3.04 45.16
N ILE A 341 46.16 -4.18 45.13
CA ILE A 341 45.58 -5.43 45.65
C ILE A 341 45.56 -5.36 47.18
N GLY A 342 44.39 -5.43 47.80
CA GLY A 342 44.23 -5.27 49.24
C GLY A 342 42.82 -4.90 49.70
N SER A 343 42.69 -4.55 50.99
CA SER A 343 41.44 -4.08 51.59
C SER A 343 41.31 -2.57 51.44
N HIS A 344 40.20 -2.13 50.83
CA HIS A 344 39.89 -0.73 50.53
C HIS A 344 38.56 -0.31 51.14
N THR A 345 38.42 0.95 51.51
CA THR A 345 37.14 1.51 51.97
C THR A 345 36.45 2.26 50.85
N TYR A 346 35.14 2.10 50.75
CA TYR A 346 34.33 2.83 49.79
C TYR A 346 33.13 3.52 50.44
N LYS A 347 32.69 4.61 49.82
CA LYS A 347 31.45 5.33 50.08
C LYS A 347 30.76 5.57 48.75
N VAL A 348 29.43 5.49 48.71
CA VAL A 348 28.60 5.89 47.57
C VAL A 348 27.48 6.80 48.06
N VAL A 349 27.31 7.94 47.40
CA VAL A 349 26.28 8.95 47.65
C VAL A 349 25.56 9.20 46.32
N PRO A 350 24.23 9.32 46.26
CA PRO A 350 23.55 9.74 45.03
C PRO A 350 23.86 11.22 44.70
N GLU A 351 23.67 11.64 43.44
CA GLU A 351 23.53 13.08 43.15
C GLU A 351 22.30 13.61 43.93
N ASP A 352 22.41 14.81 44.49
CA ASP A 352 21.39 15.53 45.27
C ASP A 352 20.87 14.82 46.56
N ASP A 353 21.67 14.85 47.63
CA ASP A 353 21.18 14.85 49.04
C ASP A 353 20.87 16.30 49.52
N ASP A 354 21.12 17.33 48.69
CA ASP A 354 20.95 18.77 48.99
C ASP A 354 19.63 19.33 48.41
N ASP A 355 18.49 19.04 49.04
CA ASP A 355 17.49 20.07 49.45
C ASP A 355 16.15 19.48 49.96
N ASP A 356 15.91 19.71 51.26
CA ASP A 356 14.64 20.19 51.83
C ASP A 356 13.36 19.33 51.76
N ASP A 357 13.46 18.00 51.93
CA ASP A 357 12.32 17.21 52.42
C ASP A 357 12.72 16.17 53.49
N ASN A 358 11.77 15.82 54.36
CA ASN A 358 11.99 15.10 55.63
C ASN A 358 12.18 13.57 55.44
N ASP A 359 12.99 13.13 54.47
CA ASP A 359 13.40 11.73 54.34
C ASP A 359 14.61 11.45 55.26
N THR A 360 14.35 10.74 56.36
CA THR A 360 15.39 10.30 57.30
C THR A 360 16.09 9.01 56.85
N GLY A 361 15.92 8.61 55.59
CA GLY A 361 16.64 7.49 54.99
C GLY A 361 18.12 7.80 54.81
N ASN A 362 18.99 6.92 55.32
CA ASN A 362 20.40 6.97 54.94
C ASN A 362 20.55 6.43 53.50
N HIS A 363 20.42 7.30 52.50
CA HIS A 363 20.49 6.97 51.08
C HIS A 363 21.90 6.58 50.60
N GLN A 364 22.90 6.75 51.46
CA GLN A 364 24.32 6.49 51.20
C GLN A 364 24.72 5.06 51.57
N ALA A 365 25.56 4.43 50.75
CA ALA A 365 26.19 3.14 51.06
C ALA A 365 27.67 3.34 51.43
N SER A 366 28.18 2.52 52.35
CA SER A 366 29.63 2.47 52.61
C SER A 366 30.05 1.10 53.12
N GLY A 367 31.32 0.76 52.95
CA GLY A 367 31.84 -0.52 53.39
C GLY A 367 33.31 -0.74 53.03
N THR A 368 33.73 -1.99 53.15
CA THR A 368 35.07 -2.44 52.76
C THR A 368 34.96 -3.44 51.61
N ILE A 369 35.80 -3.28 50.59
CA ILE A 369 36.04 -4.31 49.56
C ILE A 369 37.45 -4.89 49.76
N ASN A 370 37.64 -6.14 49.36
CA ASN A 370 38.98 -6.74 49.26
C ASN A 370 39.26 -7.02 47.78
N VAL A 371 40.07 -6.17 47.17
CA VAL A 371 40.43 -6.22 45.75
C VAL A 371 41.52 -7.26 45.56
N THR A 372 41.18 -8.39 44.94
CA THR A 372 42.11 -9.49 44.63
C THR A 372 42.54 -9.51 43.16
N ASP A 373 41.71 -8.96 42.30
CA ASP A 373 41.73 -9.06 40.84
C ASP A 373 40.75 -8.03 40.25
N ASP A 374 40.70 -7.94 38.92
CA ASP A 374 39.81 -7.04 38.17
C ASP A 374 38.35 -7.40 38.47
N THR A 375 37.65 -6.50 39.16
CA THR A 375 36.39 -6.81 39.85
C THR A 375 35.27 -5.82 39.54
N VAL A 376 34.04 -6.34 39.46
CA VAL A 376 32.80 -5.55 39.40
C VAL A 376 32.13 -5.61 40.77
N ILE A 377 31.90 -4.45 41.37
CA ILE A 377 31.34 -4.28 42.70
C ILE A 377 29.95 -3.68 42.53
N GLN A 378 28.91 -4.49 42.70
CA GLN A 378 27.54 -3.98 42.73
C GLN A 378 27.29 -3.32 44.09
N VAL A 379 26.86 -2.05 44.07
CA VAL A 379 26.42 -1.31 45.26
C VAL A 379 24.97 -0.91 45.06
N GLU A 380 24.14 -1.19 46.07
CA GLU A 380 22.70 -0.95 45.99
C GLU A 380 22.32 0.22 46.90
N LEU A 381 21.72 1.27 46.31
CA LEU A 381 21.19 2.42 47.05
C LEU A 381 19.66 2.29 47.20
N THR A 382 19.14 2.73 48.34
CA THR A 382 17.69 2.78 48.58
C THR A 382 17.16 4.18 48.28
N LEU A 383 16.81 4.45 47.02
CA LEU A 383 16.26 5.74 46.58
C LEU A 383 14.76 5.64 46.27
N ASN A 384 14.04 6.76 46.31
CA ASN A 384 12.64 6.84 45.89
C ASN A 384 12.53 6.89 44.35
N GLU A 385 11.39 6.49 43.77
CA GLU A 385 11.30 6.19 42.32
C GLU A 385 11.49 7.41 41.37
N GLY A 386 11.61 8.63 41.89
CA GLY A 386 11.99 9.83 41.14
C GLY A 386 13.49 10.02 40.92
N HIS A 387 14.33 9.71 41.91
CA HIS A 387 15.77 10.08 41.95
C HIS A 387 16.69 9.15 41.13
N ALA A 388 16.12 8.36 40.21
CA ALA A 388 16.90 7.60 39.21
C ALA A 388 17.01 8.37 37.87
N TYR A 389 16.53 9.62 37.83
CA TYR A 389 16.71 10.57 36.75
C TYR A 389 17.24 11.88 37.35
N GLY A 390 18.55 12.12 37.25
CA GLY A 390 19.10 13.46 37.45
C GLY A 390 18.41 14.44 36.50
N HIS A 391 18.06 15.62 37.02
CA HIS A 391 17.47 16.68 36.21
C HIS A 391 18.48 17.13 35.14
N GLU A 392 18.04 17.36 33.89
CA GLU A 392 18.92 17.96 32.88
C GLU A 392 19.24 19.42 33.27
N HIS A 393 20.30 19.61 34.04
CA HIS A 393 20.89 20.92 34.31
C HIS A 393 21.58 21.45 33.05
N ASN A 394 20.75 21.98 32.15
CA ASN A 394 21.18 22.78 31.04
C ASN A 394 21.94 24.01 31.58
N HIS A 395 23.27 24.03 31.45
CA HIS A 395 24.12 25.15 31.86
C HIS A 395 23.86 26.39 31.00
N GLY A 396 22.80 27.12 31.34
CA GLY A 396 22.54 28.45 30.83
C GLY A 396 23.62 29.42 31.28
N HIS A 397 24.54 29.77 30.37
CA HIS A 397 25.52 30.83 30.58
C HIS A 397 24.82 32.16 30.91
N HIS A 398 24.82 32.53 32.19
CA HIS A 398 24.43 33.86 32.63
C HIS A 398 25.46 34.90 32.17
N TYR A 399 25.25 35.47 30.98
CA TYR A 399 25.95 36.67 30.56
C TYR A 399 25.43 37.87 31.36
N GLY A 400 26.20 38.28 32.36
CA GLY A 400 26.02 39.57 33.01
C GLY A 400 26.32 40.70 32.03
N HIS A 401 25.29 41.43 31.62
CA HIS A 401 25.46 42.75 31.03
C HIS A 401 25.94 43.71 32.12
N ASP A 402 27.11 44.34 31.96
CA ASP A 402 27.23 45.77 32.22
C ASP A 402 28.46 46.44 31.59
N HIS A 403 28.17 47.59 30.98
CA HIS A 403 28.99 48.78 30.76
C HIS A 403 30.54 48.71 30.52
N ASP A 404 30.87 48.87 29.23
CA ASP A 404 31.41 50.12 28.65
C ASP A 404 32.92 50.26 28.27
N HIS A 405 33.08 50.86 27.09
CA HIS A 405 34.21 51.61 26.53
C HIS A 405 35.70 51.14 26.59
N LYS A 406 36.15 50.72 25.38
CA LYS A 406 37.18 51.40 24.53
C LYS A 406 38.66 50.94 24.52
N HIS A 407 39.15 50.86 23.28
CA HIS A 407 40.55 50.81 22.78
C HIS A 407 41.38 49.55 23.16
N GLY A 408 42.17 48.94 22.26
CA GLY A 408 42.35 49.20 20.83
C GLY A 408 43.76 48.82 20.34
N HIS A 409 43.85 48.05 19.23
CA HIS A 409 45.05 47.67 18.46
C HIS A 409 46.13 46.83 19.21
N ASP A 410 46.43 45.59 18.81
CA ASP A 410 47.03 45.10 17.54
C ASP A 410 48.56 44.98 17.64
N HIS A 411 49.08 43.74 17.70
CA HIS A 411 50.25 43.33 16.91
C HIS A 411 50.39 41.80 16.82
N LYS A 412 51.10 41.34 15.79
CA LYS A 412 51.03 40.01 15.15
C LYS A 412 52.16 39.04 15.52
N HIS A 413 51.99 37.81 14.99
CA HIS A 413 52.96 36.71 14.76
C HIS A 413 53.13 35.71 15.92
N GLY A 414 53.17 34.38 15.68
CA GLY A 414 52.97 33.63 14.43
C GLY A 414 53.81 32.34 14.41
N HIS A 415 53.32 31.28 13.73
CA HIS A 415 53.95 29.94 13.57
C HIS A 415 54.07 29.12 14.88
N ASP A 416 54.12 27.78 14.93
CA ASP A 416 53.75 26.63 14.06
C ASP A 416 53.79 25.37 14.98
N TYR A 417 53.30 24.15 14.71
CA TYR A 417 52.65 23.46 13.58
C TYR A 417 51.57 22.50 14.17
N LYS A 418 50.63 21.98 13.36
CA LYS A 418 49.83 20.77 13.69
C LYS A 418 49.45 19.98 12.42
N ASP A 419 49.99 18.78 12.29
CA ASP A 419 49.51 17.70 11.43
C ASP A 419 48.70 16.73 12.32
N GLU A 420 47.43 16.40 12.01
CA GLU A 420 46.95 15.28 11.15
C GLU A 420 46.30 14.20 12.07
N LEU A 421 45.18 13.53 11.78
CA LEU A 421 44.19 13.60 10.69
C LEU A 421 42.75 13.51 11.27
N ARG A 422 41.76 14.03 10.55
CA ARG A 422 40.34 13.64 10.68
C ARG A 422 39.78 13.40 9.28
N THR A 423 39.21 12.21 9.05
CA THR A 423 38.54 11.85 7.79
C THR A 423 37.03 11.91 7.98
N THR A 424 36.41 12.80 7.21
CA THR A 424 35.20 12.55 6.37
C THR A 424 34.01 11.83 7.01
N ASP A 425 32.99 12.62 7.32
CA ASP A 425 31.60 12.27 7.04
C ASP A 425 31.24 13.04 5.75
N ASP A 426 30.67 12.38 4.75
CA ASP A 426 30.05 13.02 3.57
C ASP A 426 28.53 12.98 3.77
N ASP A 427 27.85 14.12 3.55
CA ASP A 427 26.40 14.23 3.66
C ASP A 427 25.69 13.75 2.37
N ASP A 428 24.59 13.00 2.54
CA ASP A 428 23.64 12.69 1.48
C ASP A 428 22.69 13.88 1.25
N ASP A 429 22.44 14.25 -0.01
CA ASP A 429 21.25 15.00 -0.45
C ASP A 429 20.89 14.56 -1.89
N GLU A 430 19.74 13.89 -2.04
CA GLU A 430 19.17 13.52 -3.35
C GLU A 430 18.11 14.55 -3.79
N GLU A 431 18.38 15.26 -4.89
CA GLU A 431 17.36 15.80 -5.81
C GLU A 431 17.02 14.66 -6.81
N GLU A 432 15.86 14.53 -7.45
CA GLU A 432 14.58 15.22 -7.63
C GLU A 432 13.71 14.18 -8.41
N ASP A 433 12.41 14.40 -8.58
CA ASP A 433 11.79 14.24 -9.92
C ASP A 433 10.33 14.75 -9.87
N ASP A 434 10.10 15.80 -10.65
CA ASP A 434 8.82 16.47 -10.89
C ASP A 434 8.24 15.95 -12.22
N ASP A 435 6.92 15.77 -12.34
CA ASP A 435 6.30 15.83 -13.69
C ASP A 435 4.78 16.10 -13.65
N SER A 436 4.31 16.78 -14.70
CA SER A 436 2.98 17.42 -14.80
C SER A 436 2.16 16.96 -16.01
#